data_AF-A0A939HY75-F1
#
_entry.id   AF-A0A939HY75-F1
#
_cell.length_a   1.000
_cell.length_b   1.000
_cell.length_c   1.000
_cell.angle_alpha   90.00
_cell.angle_beta   90.00
_cell.angle_gamma   90.00
#
_symmetry.space_group_name_H-M   'P 1'
#
loop_
_entity.id
_entity.type
_entity.pdbx_description
1 polymer ?
#
loop_
_entity_poly.entity_id
_entity_poly.type
_entity_poly.pdbx_seq_one_letter_code
_entity_poly.pdbx_strand_id
1 'polypeptide(L)' 'MKNPTIEVVSHSAELFSAGLELYENRLDKGYSLTDCISMQVMRSRGITELLTQDRHFVQEGFVILL' A
#
# COMPACT_ATOMS: atom_id res chain seq x y z
N MET A 1 -20.32 -13.26 0.02
CA MET A 1 -20.07 -13.69 -1.39
C MET A 1 -18.58 -13.59 -1.66
N LYS A 2 -17.93 -14.64 -2.18
CA LYS A 2 -16.54 -14.59 -2.66
C LYS A 2 -16.58 -14.45 -4.19
N ASN A 3 -15.95 -13.41 -4.73
CA ASN A 3 -15.76 -13.27 -6.17
C ASN A 3 -14.41 -13.92 -6.54
N PRO A 4 -14.33 -14.87 -7.49
CA PRO A 4 -13.09 -15.54 -7.85
C PRO A 4 -12.02 -14.60 -8.44
N THR A 5 -12.39 -13.41 -8.92
CA THR A 5 -11.46 -12.44 -9.50
C THR A 5 -11.02 -11.36 -8.52
N ILE A 6 -11.45 -11.43 -7.26
CA ILE A 6 -11.11 -10.45 -6.22
C ILE A 6 -10.51 -11.19 -5.03
N GLU A 7 -9.26 -10.87 -4.72
CA GLU A 7 -8.64 -11.25 -3.48
C GLU A 7 -8.74 -10.12 -2.46
N VAL A 8 -9.15 -10.43 -1.23
CA VAL A 8 -9.16 -9.49 -0.12
C VAL A 8 -8.07 -9.89 0.87
N VAL A 9 -7.11 -9.00 1.09
CA VAL A 9 -6.03 -9.21 2.04
C VAL A 9 -6.50 -8.76 3.42
N SER A 10 -6.59 -9.70 4.36
CA SER A 10 -6.92 -9.39 5.75
C SER A 10 -5.76 -8.64 6.42
N HIS A 11 -6.11 -7.67 7.25
CA HIS A 11 -5.13 -6.95 8.06
C HIS A 11 -4.49 -7.89 9.12
N SER A 12 -3.24 -7.63 9.49
CA SER A 12 -2.51 -8.35 10.53
C SER A 12 -1.65 -7.39 11.35
N ALA A 13 -1.20 -7.82 12.54
CA ALA A 13 -0.32 -7.02 13.39
C ALA A 13 1.02 -6.74 12.71
N GLU A 14 1.56 -7.71 11.97
CA GLU A 14 2.81 -7.58 11.22
C GLU A 14 2.68 -6.54 10.11
N LEU A 15 1.56 -6.55 9.37
CA LEU A 15 1.27 -5.53 8.35
C LEU A 15 1.09 -4.15 8.97
N PHE A 16 0.45 -4.06 10.15
CA PHE A 16 0.34 -2.82 10.89
C PHE A 16 1.72 -2.27 11.28
N SER A 17 2.57 -3.09 11.89
CA SER A 17 3.91 -2.69 12.32
C SER A 17 4.78 -2.25 11.14
N ALA A 18 4.78 -3.00 10.03
CA ALA A 18 5.54 -2.63 8.84
C ALA A 18 5.00 -1.34 8.17
N GLY A 19 3.68 -1.15 8.18
CA GLY A 19 3.05 0.07 7.71
C GLY A 19 3.40 1.27 8.60
N LEU A 20 3.39 1.08 9.91
CA LEU A 20 3.74 2.12 10.89
C LEU A 20 5.20 2.52 10.79
N GLU A 21 6.12 1.56 10.65
CA GLU A 21 7.54 1.83 10.44
C GLU A 21 7.78 2.67 9.17
N LEU A 22 7.11 2.33 8.06
CA LEU A 22 7.18 3.14 6.84
C LEU A 22 6.62 4.54 7.06
N TYR A 23 5.48 4.64 7.74
CA TYR A 23 4.84 5.91 8.05
C TYR A 23 5.77 6.79 8.88
N GLU A 24 6.36 6.29 9.96
CA GLU A 24 7.25 7.07 10.84
C GLU A 24 8.53 7.51 10.12
N ASN A 25 9.10 6.66 9.27
CA ASN A 25 10.37 6.92 8.56
C ASN A 25 10.26 7.90 7.37
N ARG A 26 9.06 8.36 7.03
CA ARG A 26 8.84 9.30 5.91
C ARG A 26 8.34 10.63 6.42
N LEU A 27 9.25 11.57 6.62
CA LEU A 27 8.93 12.88 7.21
C LEU A 27 8.23 13.82 6.22
N ASP A 28 8.46 13.62 4.92
CA ASP A 28 7.91 14.37 3.80
C ASP A 28 6.68 13.69 3.16
N LYS A 29 6.06 12.72 3.85
CA LYS A 29 4.90 11.99 3.33
C LYS A 29 3.65 12.88 3.24
N GLY A 30 2.93 12.74 2.12
CA GLY A 30 1.56 13.27 1.94
C GLY A 30 0.46 12.22 2.13
N TYR A 31 0.83 10.98 2.49
CA TYR A 31 -0.05 9.81 2.53
C TYR A 31 -0.27 9.26 3.93
N SER A 32 -1.33 8.46 4.08
CA SER A 32 -1.80 7.92 5.35
C SER A 32 -1.10 6.62 5.77
N LEU A 33 -1.37 6.18 7.00
CA LEU A 33 -0.96 4.85 7.47
C LEU A 33 -1.60 3.72 6.65
N THR A 34 -2.85 3.89 6.21
CA THR A 34 -3.54 2.92 5.35
C THR A 34 -2.83 2.75 4.01
N ASP A 35 -2.31 3.83 3.44
CA ASP A 35 -1.53 3.78 2.21
C ASP A 35 -0.22 3.02 2.45
N CYS A 36 0.47 3.30 3.57
CA CYS A 36 1.68 2.58 3.95
C CYS A 36 1.44 1.07 4.09
N ILE A 37 0.35 0.66 4.74
CA ILE A 37 -0.03 -0.76 4.87
C ILE A 37 -0.28 -1.37 3.48
N SER A 38 -0.99 -0.65 2.60
CA SER A 38 -1.26 -1.10 1.24
C SER A 38 0.05 -1.29 0.45
N MET A 39 0.99 -0.35 0.57
CA MET A 39 2.31 -0.44 -0.06
C MET A 39 3.11 -1.65 0.44
N GLN A 40 3.04 -1.99 1.73
CA GLN A 40 3.71 -3.18 2.27
C GLN A 40 3.13 -4.47 1.69
N VAL A 41 1.80 -4.57 1.61
CA VAL A 41 1.13 -5.70 0.94
C VAL A 41 1.59 -5.82 -0.50
N MET A 42 1.61 -4.71 -1.25
CA MET A 42 2.02 -4.70 -2.64
C MET A 42 3.48 -5.11 -2.84
N ARG A 43 4.40 -4.56 -2.04
CA ARG A 43 5.82 -4.92 -2.07
C ARG A 43 6.03 -6.40 -1.79
N SER A 44 5.35 -6.95 -0.78
CA SER A 44 5.44 -8.38 -0.46
C SER A 44 4.96 -9.29 -1.60
N ARG A 45 4.09 -8.78 -2.49
CA ARG A 45 3.51 -9.51 -3.61
C ARG A 45 4.14 -9.16 -4.96
N GLY A 46 5.15 -8.28 -4.99
CA GLY A 46 5.77 -7.81 -6.23
C GLY A 46 4.84 -6.99 -7.13
N ILE A 47 3.81 -6.35 -6.57
CA ILE A 47 2.87 -5.49 -7.31
C ILE A 47 3.46 -4.08 -7.37
N THR A 48 3.67 -3.55 -8.56
CA THR A 48 4.23 -2.21 -8.79
C THR A 48 3.24 -1.23 -9.41
N GLU A 49 2.16 -1.74 -10.00
CA GLU A 49 1.16 -0.96 -10.73
C GLU A 49 -0.14 -0.89 -9.93
N LEU A 50 -0.75 0.30 -9.84
CA LEU A 50 -1.96 0.51 -9.04
C LEU A 50 -3.02 1.34 -9.74
N LEU A 51 -4.27 0.98 -9.44
CA LEU A 51 -5.47 1.69 -9.86
C LEU A 51 -5.93 2.62 -8.72
N THR A 52 -5.44 3.86 -8.73
CA THR A 52 -5.79 4.88 -7.73
C THR A 52 -5.69 6.27 -8.36
N GLN A 53 -6.38 7.25 -7.79
CA GLN A 53 -6.20 8.68 -8.11
C GLN A 53 -5.21 9.36 -7.15
N ASP A 54 -4.77 8.65 -6.11
CA ASP A 54 -3.82 9.17 -5.14
C ASP A 54 -2.39 9.12 -5.70
N ARG A 55 -1.86 10.30 -6.06
CA ARG A 55 -0.52 10.47 -6.64
C ARG A 55 0.62 10.22 -5.65
N HIS A 56 0.34 10.14 -4.35
CA HIS A 56 1.36 9.93 -3.33
C HIS A 56 2.08 8.59 -3.46
N PHE A 57 1.45 7.57 -4.07
CA PHE A 57 2.09 6.28 -4.32
C PHE A 57 3.30 6.38 -5.26
N VAL A 58 3.39 7.42 -6.10
CA VAL A 58 4.54 7.64 -6.97
C VAL A 58 5.81 7.92 -6.16
N GLN A 59 5.71 8.59 -5.00
CA GLN A 59 6.84 8.87 -4.11
C GLN A 59 7.51 7.59 -3.60
N GLU A 60 6.74 6.52 -3.45
CA GLU A 60 7.23 5.21 -2.98
C GLU A 60 7.56 4.23 -4.13
N GLY A 61 7.64 4.75 -5.36
CA GLY A 61 8.10 4.02 -6.55
C GLY A 61 7.02 3.22 -7.30
N PHE A 62 5.75 3.44 -7.00
CA PHE A 62 4.65 2.76 -7.69
C PHE A 62 4.21 3.51 -8.96
N VAL A 63 3.66 2.76 -9.93
CA VAL A 63 3.14 3.28 -11.19
C VAL A 63 1.61 3.33 -11.13
N ILE A 64 1.04 4.51 -11.33
CA ILE A 64 -0.42 4.69 -11.41
C ILE A 64 -0.89 4.42 -12.83
N LEU A 65 -1.91 3.58 -12.99
CA LEU A 65 -2.46 3.16 -14.29
C LEU A 65 -3.61 4.05 -14.81
N LEU A 66 -3.94 5.14 -14.12
CA LEU A 66 -5.02 6.09 -14.45
C LEU A 66 -4.50 7.51 -14.72
#